data_AF-A0A531M5L7-F1
#
_entry.id   AF-A0A531M5L7-F1
#
_cell.length_a   1.000
_cell.length_b   1.000
_cell.length_c   1.000
_cell.angle_alpha   90.00
_cell.angle_beta   90.00
_cell.angle_gamma   90.00
#
_symmetry.space_group_name_H-M   'P 1'
#
loop_
_entity.id
_entity.type
_entity.pdbx_description
1 polymer ?
#
loop_
_entity_poly.entity_id
_entity_poly.type
_entity_poly.pdbx_seq_one_letter_code
_entity_poly.pdbx_strand_id
1 'polypeptide(L)' 'EKTGRSAGEARASLASTNPQGRFIQPQEIAEAVLWLCGDAAQSVTGQAISISGGETW' A
#
# COMPACT_ATOMS: atom_id res chain seq x y z
N GLU A 1 19.98 12.40 11.38
CA GLU A 1 19.78 12.23 12.83
C GLU A 1 18.67 11.21 13.06
N LYS A 2 18.79 10.27 14.02
CA LYS A 2 17.73 9.26 14.29
C LYS A 2 16.72 9.86 15.29
N THR A 3 15.44 9.57 15.11
CA THR A 3 14.31 10.19 15.85
C THR A 3 14.21 9.83 17.34
N GLY A 4 15.10 8.98 17.88
CA GLY A 4 15.05 8.50 19.27
C GLY A 4 13.92 7.52 19.60
N ARG A 5 13.03 7.20 18.64
CA ARG A 5 11.90 6.28 18.82
C ARG A 5 12.32 4.81 18.77
N SER A 6 11.63 3.97 19.52
CA SER A 6 11.71 2.51 19.33
C SER A 6 11.15 2.09 17.97
N ALA A 7 11.52 0.90 17.51
CA ALA A 7 11.00 0.37 16.25
C ALA A 7 9.46 0.22 16.26
N GLY A 8 8.88 -0.14 17.42
CA GLY A 8 7.43 -0.25 17.58
C GLY A 8 6.72 1.09 17.48
N GLU A 9 7.22 2.12 18.16
CA GLU A 9 6.67 3.48 18.11
C GLU A 9 6.79 4.09 16.71
N ALA A 10 7.94 3.87 16.05
CA ALA A 10 8.12 4.29 14.66
C ALA A 10 7.12 3.60 13.72
N ARG A 11 6.92 2.29 13.89
CA ARG A 11 5.96 1.51 13.09
C ARG A 11 4.53 1.97 13.29
N ALA A 12 4.12 2.21 14.54
CA ALA A 12 2.78 2.72 14.86
C ALA A 12 2.55 4.11 14.27
N SER A 13 3.53 5.01 14.38
CA SER A 13 3.45 6.37 13.82
C SER A 13 3.36 6.39 12.29
N LEU A 14 3.99 5.43 11.61
CA LEU A 14 3.88 5.31 10.15
C LEU A 14 2.55 4.65 9.76
N ALA A 15 2.08 3.66 10.51
CA ALA A 15 0.80 3.01 10.23
C ALA A 15 -0.39 3.95 10.43
N SER A 16 -0.28 4.96 11.30
CA SER A 16 -1.36 5.93 11.57
C SER A 16 -1.62 6.91 10.42
N THR A 17 -0.70 7.05 9.45
CA THR A 17 -0.96 7.88 8.25
C THR A 17 -1.88 7.17 7.27
N ASN A 18 -1.90 5.84 7.32
CA ASN A 18 -2.74 5.00 6.50
C ASN A 18 -4.14 4.92 7.12
N PRO A 19 -5.22 5.30 6.40
CA PRO A 19 -6.59 5.21 6.92
C PRO A 19 -7.02 3.82 7.39
N GLN A 20 -6.41 2.73 6.87
CA GLN A 20 -6.66 1.37 7.36
C GLN A 20 -5.93 1.04 8.67
N GLY A 21 -5.10 1.95 9.20
CA GLY A 21 -4.41 1.82 10.49
C GLY A 21 -3.33 0.73 10.52
N ARG A 22 -2.89 0.25 9.35
CA ARG A 22 -1.91 -0.83 9.22
C ARG A 22 -1.05 -0.64 7.99
N PHE A 23 0.08 -1.34 7.95
CA PHE A 23 0.84 -1.47 6.72
C PHE A 23 0.13 -2.40 5.74
N ILE A 24 0.17 -1.98 4.48
CA ILE A 24 -0.20 -2.81 3.34
C ILE A 24 0.79 -3.96 3.26
N GLN A 25 0.27 -5.16 3.11
CA GLN A 25 1.08 -6.36 3.02
C GLN A 25 1.56 -6.58 1.58
N PRO A 26 2.75 -7.16 1.37
CA PRO A 26 3.23 -7.48 0.03
C PRO A 26 2.26 -8.33 -0.79
N GLN A 27 1.51 -9.21 -0.14
CA GLN A 27 0.50 -10.05 -0.80
C GLN A 27 -0.63 -9.22 -1.42
N GLU A 28 -1.05 -8.13 -0.78
CA GLU A 28 -2.10 -7.25 -1.32
C GLU A 28 -1.66 -6.57 -2.63
N ILE A 29 -0.36 -6.25 -2.74
CA ILE A 29 0.22 -5.75 -3.97
C ILE A 29 0.28 -6.85 -5.03
N ALA A 30 0.71 -8.06 -4.65
CA ALA A 30 0.82 -9.19 -5.56
C ALA A 30 -0.54 -9.56 -6.17
N GLU A 31 -1.60 -9.60 -5.37
CA GLU A 31 -2.96 -9.90 -5.86
C GLU A 31 -3.47 -8.83 -6.83
N ALA A 32 -3.19 -7.54 -6.57
CA ALA A 32 -3.54 -6.47 -7.51
C ALA A 32 -2.80 -6.60 -8.85
N VAL A 33 -1.53 -7.00 -8.81
CA VAL A 33 -0.73 -7.29 -10.01
C VAL A 33 -1.29 -8.50 -10.76
N LEU A 34 -1.62 -9.59 -10.05
CA LEU A 34 -2.21 -10.78 -10.65
C LEU A 34 -3.54 -10.46 -11.34
N TRP A 35 -4.38 -9.63 -10.72
CA TRP A 35 -5.60 -9.14 -11.36
C TRP A 35 -5.31 -8.35 -12.65
N LEU A 36 -4.32 -7.45 -12.64
CA LEU A 36 -3.91 -6.70 -13.84
C LEU A 36 -3.38 -7.59 -14.95
N CYS A 37 -2.78 -8.73 -14.63
CA CYS A 37 -2.31 -9.72 -15.60
C CYS A 37 -3.42 -10.66 -16.10
N GLY A 38 -4.62 -10.62 -15.50
CA GLY A 38 -5.73 -11.49 -15.85
C GLY A 38 -6.59 -10.98 -17.00
N ASP A 39 -7.42 -11.86 -17.56
CA ASP A 39 -8.28 -11.55 -18.71
C ASP A 39 -9.28 -10.41 -18.44
N ALA A 40 -9.69 -10.23 -17.19
CA ALA A 40 -10.61 -9.15 -16.80
C ALA A 40 -10.01 -7.75 -17.00
N ALA A 41 -8.68 -7.63 -17.07
CA ALA A 41 -7.98 -6.35 -17.20
C ALA A 41 -7.51 -6.05 -18.63
N GLN A 42 -7.93 -6.81 -19.65
CA GLN A 42 -7.42 -6.69 -21.04
C GLN A 42 -7.53 -5.30 -21.68
N SER A 43 -8.45 -4.44 -21.22
CA SER A 43 -8.60 -3.05 -21.69
C SER A 43 -8.11 -2.00 -20.69
N VAL A 44 -7.47 -2.41 -19.58
CA VAL A 44 -6.90 -1.51 -18.58
C VAL A 44 -5.45 -1.20 -18.98
N THR A 45 -5.23 0.02 -19.47
CA THR A 45 -3.91 0.48 -19.89
C THR A 45 -3.71 1.96 -19.59
N GLY A 46 -2.45 2.39 -19.43
CA GLY A 46 -2.07 3.77 -19.14
C GLY A 46 -2.52 4.31 -17.77
N GLN A 47 -2.96 3.43 -16.86
CA GLN A 47 -3.44 3.82 -15.53
C GLN A 47 -2.35 3.63 -14.47
N ALA A 48 -2.27 4.57 -13.53
CA ALA A 48 -1.56 4.39 -12.27
C ALA A 48 -2.59 4.08 -11.19
N ILE A 49 -2.66 2.81 -10.75
CA ILE A 49 -3.61 2.37 -9.73
C ILE A 49 -2.93 2.42 -8.36
N SER A 50 -3.43 3.30 -7.48
CA SER A 50 -2.91 3.45 -6.13
C SER A 50 -3.38 2.30 -5.23
N ILE A 51 -2.43 1.55 -4.67
CA ILE A 51 -2.67 0.56 -3.62
C ILE A 51 -2.02 1.07 -2.33
N SER A 52 -2.65 2.08 -1.73
CA SER A 52 -2.05 2.90 -0.65
C SER A 52 -2.87 2.87 0.65
N GLY A 53 -3.81 1.93 0.79
CA GLY A 53 -4.63 1.81 2.01
C GLY A 53 -5.58 2.99 2.26
N GLY A 54 -5.87 3.78 1.23
CA GLY A 54 -6.70 4.99 1.33
C GLY A 54 -5.90 6.27 1.49
N GLU A 55 -4.57 6.22 1.54
CA GLU A 55 -3.76 7.43 1.35
C GLU A 55 -3.92 7.93 -0.09
N THR A 56 -4.54 9.10 -0.25
CA THR A 56 -4.58 9.86 -1.51
C THR A 56 -3.62 11.03 -1.37
N TRP A 57 -2.52 10.99 -2.12
CA TRP A 57 -1.67 12.14 -2.42
C TRP A 57 -1.97 12.62 -3.84
#